data_AF-A0A3Q3E5U6-F1
#
_entry.id   AF-A0A3Q3E5U6-F1
#
_cell.length_a   1.000
_cell.length_b   1.000
_cell.length_c   1.000
_cell.angle_alpha   90.00
_cell.angle_beta   90.00
_cell.angle_gamma   90.00
#
_symmetry.space_group_name_H-M   'P 1'
#
loop_
_entity.id
_entity.type
_entity.pdbx_description
1 polymer ?
#
loop_
_entity_poly.entity_id
_entity_poly.type
_entity_poly.pdbx_seq_one_letter_code
_entity_poly.pdbx_strand_id
1 'polypeptide(L)'
;MPSPPQTTVHPKNTRLSTILHPCPFILLTSSGSLYSPGGSSMCCTTFNRKPIPFRRITGYREITSKEICRKEAIIFSTIRKQEICTTQRDQWVRNLMVLLRYDTSAHFKYQNVSG
;
A
#
# COMPACT_ATOMS: atom_id res chain seq x y z
N MET A 1 17.47 13.37 -11.08
CA MET A 1 16.15 12.82 -10.67
C MET A 1 16.38 11.97 -9.44
N PRO A 2 15.87 12.34 -8.25
CA PRO A 2 16.06 11.53 -7.06
C PRO A 2 15.20 10.27 -7.18
N SER A 3 15.85 9.12 -7.20
CA SER A 3 15.25 7.79 -7.05
C SER A 3 14.52 7.68 -5.71
N PRO A 4 13.33 7.04 -5.64
CA PRO A 4 12.63 6.85 -4.38
C PRO A 4 13.44 5.94 -3.45
N PRO A 5 13.43 6.20 -2.13
CA PRO A 5 14.20 5.41 -1.16
C PRO A 5 13.69 3.96 -1.17
N GLN A 6 14.58 3.03 -1.55
CA GLN A 6 14.30 1.61 -1.47
C GLN A 6 14.28 1.22 0.00
N THR A 7 13.08 1.06 0.57
CA THR A 7 12.93 0.48 1.90
C THR A 7 13.26 -1.00 1.80
N THR A 8 14.51 -1.36 2.12
CA THR A 8 14.97 -2.73 2.29
C THR A 8 14.18 -3.34 3.45
N VAL A 9 13.19 -4.16 3.10
CA VAL A 9 12.48 -4.99 4.07
C VAL A 9 13.46 -6.05 4.54
N HIS A 10 14.13 -5.78 5.66
CA HIS A 10 14.84 -6.81 6.39
C HIS A 10 13.82 -7.89 6.80
N PRO A 11 13.99 -9.15 6.39
CA PRO A 11 13.21 -10.23 6.97
C PRO A 11 13.60 -10.31 8.45
N LYS A 12 12.64 -10.11 9.37
CA LYS A 12 12.82 -10.47 10.78
C LYS A 12 12.95 -11.98 10.84
N ASN A 13 14.20 -12.42 10.79
CA ASN A 13 14.70 -13.72 11.16
C ASN A 13 14.09 -14.15 12.50
N THR A 14 12.97 -14.87 12.39
CA THR A 14 12.25 -15.43 13.53
C THR A 14 12.91 -16.76 13.82
N ARG A 15 13.75 -16.81 14.87
CA ARG A 15 14.36 -18.06 15.34
C ARG A 15 13.26 -19.02 15.78
N LEU A 16 13.00 -20.04 14.98
CA LEU A 16 12.11 -21.14 15.32
C LEU A 16 12.92 -22.15 16.16
N SER A 17 12.77 -22.10 17.48
CA SER A 17 13.25 -23.17 18.36
C SER A 17 12.30 -24.35 18.22
N THR A 18 12.67 -25.34 17.42
CA THR A 18 11.96 -26.61 17.31
C THR A 18 12.18 -27.41 18.59
N ILE A 19 11.23 -27.36 19.53
CA ILE A 19 11.15 -28.32 20.63
C ILE A 19 10.14 -29.40 20.20
N LEU A 20 10.65 -30.58 19.89
CA LEU A 20 9.87 -31.77 19.52
C LEU A 20 9.27 -32.38 20.79
N HIS A 21 8.01 -32.07 21.08
CA HIS A 21 7.19 -32.83 22.03
C HIS A 21 6.05 -33.54 21.28
N PRO A 22 5.86 -34.86 21.48
CA PRO A 22 4.85 -35.62 20.76
C PRO A 22 3.50 -35.41 21.45
N CYS A 23 2.63 -34.61 20.85
CA CYS A 23 1.24 -34.48 21.29
C CYS A 23 0.32 -34.72 20.08
N PRO A 24 -0.34 -35.89 19.97
CA PRO A 24 -1.11 -36.26 18.80
C PRO A 24 -2.54 -35.73 18.93
N PHE A 25 -2.75 -34.42 19.07
CA PHE A 25 -4.10 -33.83 19.04
C PHE A 25 -4.01 -32.32 18.81
N ILE A 26 -3.69 -31.89 17.59
CA ILE A 26 -3.99 -30.52 17.15
C ILE A 26 -4.79 -30.64 15.86
N LEU A 27 -6.10 -30.53 16.02
CA LEU A 27 -7.06 -30.38 14.94
C LEU A 27 -6.63 -29.18 14.07
N LEU A 28 -6.40 -29.44 12.78
CA LEU A 28 -6.16 -28.44 11.76
C LEU A 28 -7.42 -27.58 11.58
N THR A 29 -7.59 -26.55 12.39
CA THR A 29 -8.52 -25.46 12.10
C THR A 29 -7.81 -24.43 11.24
N SER A 30 -7.66 -24.72 9.94
CA SER A 30 -7.29 -23.69 8.98
C SER A 30 -8.52 -22.82 8.71
N SER A 31 -8.65 -21.73 9.47
CA SER A 31 -9.56 -20.64 9.12
C SER A 31 -9.01 -19.31 9.62
N GLY A 32 -7.75 -19.03 9.29
CA GLY A 32 -7.18 -17.71 9.46
C GLY A 32 -7.52 -16.80 8.28
N SER A 33 -8.80 -16.44 8.10
CA SER A 33 -9.12 -15.27 7.28
C SER A 33 -8.97 -14.04 8.16
N LEU A 34 -7.77 -13.45 8.19
CA LEU A 34 -7.56 -12.13 8.77
C LEU A 34 -8.23 -11.09 7.86
N TYR A 35 -9.56 -10.98 7.95
CA TYR A 35 -10.31 -9.88 7.36
C TYR A 35 -10.07 -8.65 8.23
N SER A 36 -9.00 -7.93 7.94
CA SER A 36 -8.80 -6.57 8.46
C SER A 36 -9.43 -5.60 7.47
N PRO A 37 -10.58 -4.97 7.78
CA PRO A 37 -11.13 -3.90 6.96
C PRO A 37 -10.29 -2.63 7.19
N GLY A 38 -9.06 -2.63 6.67
CA GLY A 38 -8.15 -1.48 6.80
C GLY A 38 -6.68 -1.79 7.05
N GLY A 39 -6.21 -3.02 6.86
CA GLY A 39 -4.81 -3.38 7.06
C GLY A 39 -4.26 -4.32 5.99
N SER A 40 -3.28 -3.84 5.23
CA SER A 40 -2.36 -4.61 4.37
C SER A 40 -3.02 -5.62 3.42
N SER A 41 -3.83 -5.15 2.48
CA SER A 41 -4.06 -5.93 1.26
C SER A 41 -2.77 -5.92 0.45
N MET A 42 -2.05 -7.05 0.42
CA MET A 42 -0.89 -7.22 -0.45
C MET A 42 -1.24 -6.85 -1.91
N CYS A 43 -2.49 -7.09 -2.34
CA CYS A 43 -3.01 -6.75 -3.66
C CYS A 43 -4.44 -6.19 -3.60
N CYS A 44 -4.79 -5.35 -4.57
CA CYS A 44 -6.14 -4.82 -4.74
C CYS A 44 -7.11 -5.87 -5.33
N THR A 45 -8.21 -6.12 -4.64
CA THR A 45 -9.32 -6.98 -5.12
C THR A 45 -10.44 -6.17 -5.76
N THR A 46 -10.75 -5.00 -5.18
CA THR A 46 -11.83 -4.11 -5.61
C THR A 46 -11.27 -2.76 -6.04
N PHE A 47 -11.80 -2.20 -7.13
CA PHE A 47 -11.36 -0.92 -7.69
C PHE A 47 -12.48 0.11 -7.61
N ASN A 48 -12.19 1.23 -6.96
CA ASN A 48 -13.09 2.36 -6.94
C ASN A 48 -13.10 3.07 -8.31
N ARG A 49 -14.29 3.26 -8.87
CA ARG A 49 -14.52 3.91 -10.17
C ARG A 49 -14.94 5.37 -10.03
N LYS A 50 -15.36 5.79 -8.84
CA LYS A 50 -15.88 7.13 -8.60
C LYS A 50 -14.74 8.10 -8.28
N PRO A 51 -14.71 9.31 -8.86
CA PRO A 51 -13.69 10.30 -8.55
C PRO A 51 -13.63 10.62 -7.05
N ILE A 52 -12.41 10.75 -6.53
CA ILE A 52 -12.16 11.13 -5.14
C ILE A 52 -11.73 12.60 -5.13
N PRO A 53 -12.34 13.46 -4.30
CA PRO A 53 -11.90 14.85 -4.19
C PRO A 53 -10.44 14.95 -3.70
N PHE A 54 -9.62 15.75 -4.38
CA PHE A 54 -8.19 15.91 -4.05
C PHE A 54 -7.95 16.27 -2.57
N ARG A 55 -8.77 17.15 -2.00
CA ARG A 55 -8.70 17.57 -0.59
C ARG A 55 -8.84 16.42 0.42
N ARG A 56 -9.34 15.25 -0.01
CA ARG A 56 -9.48 14.07 0.84
C ARG A 56 -8.30 13.10 0.75
N ILE A 57 -7.33 13.38 -0.12
CA ILE A 57 -6.20 12.51 -0.41
C ILE A 57 -4.96 13.12 0.23
N THR A 58 -4.21 12.29 0.96
CA THR A 58 -2.94 12.69 1.60
C THR A 58 -1.72 12.21 0.83
N GLY A 59 -1.91 11.25 -0.08
CA GLY A 59 -0.85 10.71 -0.91
C GLY A 59 -1.32 9.51 -1.71
N TYR A 60 -0.40 8.89 -2.42
CA TYR A 60 -0.68 7.68 -3.17
C TYR A 60 0.54 6.77 -3.24
N ARG A 61 0.31 5.50 -3.54
CA ARG A 61 1.36 4.52 -3.88
C ARG A 61 0.97 3.73 -5.12
N GLU A 62 1.98 3.23 -5.81
CA GLU A 62 1.83 2.44 -7.03
C GLU A 62 2.12 0.97 -6.70
N ILE A 63 1.18 0.08 -7.01
CA ILE A 63 1.41 -1.36 -7.05
C ILE A 63 1.70 -1.73 -8.50
N THR A 64 2.94 -2.13 -8.76
CA THR A 64 3.35 -2.70 -10.04
C THR A 64 3.04 -4.19 -10.05
N SER A 65 2.81 -4.75 -11.24
CA SER A 65 2.58 -6.19 -11.39
C SER A 65 3.88 -6.97 -11.16
N LYS A 66 4.25 -7.16 -9.89
CA LYS A 66 5.28 -8.11 -9.47
C LYS A 66 4.64 -9.48 -9.23
N GLU A 67 5.44 -10.54 -9.09
CA GLU A 67 4.95 -11.93 -8.92
C GLU A 67 3.84 -12.09 -7.86
N ILE A 68 3.82 -11.22 -6.85
CA ILE A 68 2.83 -11.19 -5.77
C ILE A 68 1.45 -10.69 -6.24
N CYS A 69 1.39 -9.69 -7.13
CA CYS A 69 0.13 -9.11 -7.60
C CYS A 69 0.03 -9.14 -9.13
N ARG A 70 -0.94 -9.88 -9.64
CA ARG A 70 -1.22 -9.99 -11.08
C ARG A 70 -1.83 -8.72 -11.70
N LYS A 71 -2.14 -7.70 -10.90
CA LYS A 71 -2.81 -6.47 -11.34
C LYS A 71 -2.07 -5.24 -10.84
N GLU A 72 -1.84 -4.31 -11.75
CA GLU A 72 -1.37 -2.97 -11.41
C GLU A 72 -2.49 -2.14 -10.78
N ALA A 73 -2.15 -1.37 -9.75
CA ALA A 73 -3.11 -0.53 -9.04
C ALA A 73 -2.47 0.74 -8.50
N ILE A 74 -3.25 1.81 -8.47
CA ILE A 74 -2.91 3.04 -7.75
C ILE A 74 -3.73 3.06 -6.47
N ILE A 75 -3.06 3.14 -5.31
CA ILE A 75 -3.75 3.20 -4.02
C ILE A 75 -3.62 4.61 -3.47
N PHE A 76 -4.76 5.29 -3.34
CA PHE A 76 -4.85 6.58 -2.67
C PHE A 76 -5.00 6.40 -1.17
N SER A 77 -4.16 7.09 -0.42
CA SER A 77 -4.31 7.24 1.02
C SER A 77 -5.15 8.47 1.30
N THR A 78 -6.15 8.33 2.16
CA THR A 78 -7.04 9.45 2.51
C THR A 78 -6.69 10.05 3.87
N ILE A 79 -7.21 11.25 4.16
CA ILE A 79 -7.11 11.88 5.49
C ILE A 79 -7.71 11.01 6.60
N ARG A 80 -8.70 10.17 6.27
CA ARG A 80 -9.29 9.18 7.20
C ARG A 80 -8.44 7.91 7.33
N LYS A 81 -7.20 7.91 6.82
CA LYS A 81 -6.29 6.77 6.75
C LYS A 81 -6.89 5.54 6.04
N GLN A 82 -7.89 5.76 5.19
CA GLN A 82 -8.45 4.71 4.34
C GLN A 82 -7.64 4.61 3.06
N GLU A 83 -7.43 3.38 2.61
CA GLU A 83 -6.73 3.04 1.39
C GLU A 83 -7.75 2.72 0.29
N ILE A 84 -7.66 3.42 -0.84
CA ILE A 84 -8.60 3.25 -1.95
C ILE A 84 -7.85 2.80 -3.19
N CYS A 85 -8.08 1.54 -3.58
CA CYS A 85 -7.58 0.96 -4.82
C CYS A 85 -8.29 1.57 -6.04
N THR A 86 -7.51 1.98 -7.04
CA THR A 86 -7.96 2.58 -8.30
C THR A 86 -7.11 2.09 -9.47
N THR A 87 -7.58 2.29 -10.69
CA THR A 87 -6.82 1.90 -11.89
C THR A 87 -6.16 3.11 -12.54
N GLN A 88 -4.91 2.96 -12.97
CA GLN A 88 -4.18 3.98 -13.72
C GLN A 88 -4.85 4.32 -15.07
N ARG A 89 -5.75 3.47 -15.55
CA ARG A 89 -6.50 3.67 -16.80
C ARG A 89 -7.53 4.80 -16.70
N ASP A 90 -7.99 5.14 -15.51
CA ASP A 90 -8.99 6.19 -15.33
C ASP A 90 -8.34 7.59 -15.44
N GLN A 91 -8.92 8.49 -16.23
CA GLN A 91 -8.37 9.85 -16.45
C GLN A 91 -8.26 10.65 -15.15
N TRP A 92 -9.27 10.58 -14.29
CA TRP A 92 -9.29 11.30 -13.01
C TRP A 92 -8.18 10.83 -12.06
N VAL A 93 -7.80 9.55 -12.11
CA VAL A 93 -6.69 8.99 -11.33
C VAL A 93 -5.38 9.61 -11.78
N ARG A 94 -5.13 9.67 -13.09
CA ARG A 94 -3.92 10.30 -13.64
C ARG A 94 -3.82 11.78 -13.27
N ASN A 95 -4.93 12.51 -13.35
CA ASN A 95 -4.96 13.93 -12.97
C ASN A 95 -4.62 14.12 -11.49
N LEU A 96 -5.16 13.29 -10.59
CA LEU A 96 -4.83 13.33 -9.17
C LEU A 96 -3.36 12.99 -8.91
N MET A 97 -2.80 11.98 -9.59
CA MET A 97 -1.39 11.65 -9.45
C MET A 97 -0.49 12.82 -9.82
N VAL A 98 -0.81 13.54 -10.91
CA VAL A 98 -0.10 14.74 -11.34
C VAL A 98 -0.16 15.82 -10.27
N LEU A 99 -1.34 16.12 -9.74
CA LEU A 99 -1.51 17.10 -8.66
C LEU A 99 -0.72 16.73 -7.40
N LEU A 100 -0.79 15.46 -6.98
CA LEU A 100 -0.08 14.98 -5.79
C LEU A 100 1.45 15.02 -5.98
N ARG A 101 1.95 14.75 -7.19
CA ARG A 101 3.38 14.89 -7.52
C ARG A 101 3.83 16.35 -7.45
N TYR A 102 3.03 17.28 -7.98
CA TYR A 102 3.33 18.71 -7.87
C TYR A 102 3.34 19.17 -6.41
N ASP A 103 2.33 18.79 -5.63
CA ASP A 103 2.21 19.15 -4.21
C ASP A 103 3.39 18.61 -3.39
N THR A 104 3.74 17.33 -3.58
CA THR A 104 4.91 16.71 -2.93
C THR A 104 6.20 17.44 -3.28
N SER A 105 6.39 17.84 -4.54
CA SER A 105 7.57 18.57 -4.97
C SER A 105 7.65 19.99 -4.38
N ALA A 106 6.51 20.65 -4.21
CA ALA A 106 6.42 21.95 -3.56
C ALA A 106 6.73 21.84 -2.06
N HIS A 107 6.20 20.80 -1.40
CA HIS A 107 6.51 20.52 0.01
C HIS A 107 8.00 20.25 0.23
N PHE A 108 8.62 19.45 -0.64
CA PHE A 108 10.06 19.17 -0.57
C PHE A 108 10.90 20.44 -0.81
N LYS A 109 10.51 21.28 -1.78
CA LYS A 109 11.16 22.59 -1.98
C LYS A 109 11.02 23.50 -0.77
N TYR A 110 9.83 23.60 -0.16
CA TYR A 110 9.62 24.43 1.02
C TYR A 110 10.45 23.96 2.23
N GLN A 111 10.53 22.64 2.45
CA GLN A 111 11.35 22.05 3.52
C GLN A 111 12.85 22.29 3.31
N ASN A 112 13.32 22.36 2.06
CA ASN A 112 14.73 22.62 1.73
C ASN A 112 15.09 24.12 1.66
N VAL A 113 14.11 25.02 1.77
CA VAL A 113 14.31 26.48 1.78
C VAL A 113 14.33 27.06 3.19
N SER A 114 13.84 26.30 4.18
CA SER A 114 13.78 26.71 5.60
C SER A 114 14.99 26.22 6.41
N GLY A 115 16.05 25.75 5.75
CA GLY A 115 17.29 25.23 6.35
C GLY A 115 18.51 26.00 5.89
#